data_AF-A0A9E8N5F3-F1
#
_entry.id   AF-A0A9E8N5F3-F1
#
_cell.length_a   1.000
_cell.length_b   1.000
_cell.length_c   1.000
_cell.angle_alpha   90.00
_cell.angle_beta   90.00
_cell.angle_gamma   90.00
#
_symmetry.space_group_name_H-M   'P 1'
#
loop_
_entity.id
_entity.type
_entity.pdbx_description
1 polymer ?
#
loop_
_entity_poly.entity_id
_entity_poly.type
_entity_poly.pdbx_seq_one_letter_code
_entity_poly.pdbx_strand_id
1 'polypeptide(L)'
;MGILQLYSPQDFYVTVDRTAYCQGQFCWLPVPHIDPIPRILDVERSSPTEHNEIKFVLRNANRANDFQALDRHLPVKNLNLRANEELFVQRAKKRPGIIIASKVDIFPEITNLLRQKGRPHLQQDSIFVIPIYSIENEEKKSGFPQEIVTKTLCLLYKQFFYLPNGKSFKEGIARFDRVQVVVSRDRAAIVPMDICLSQDVLNLFFGLFIYCLTGVEDPDIKVARDLIKETYSPEL
;
A
#
# COMPACT_ATOMS: atom_id res chain seq x y z
N MET A 1 11.70 4.90 24.06
CA MET A 1 12.73 4.07 23.40
C MET A 1 12.13 2.70 23.12
N GLY A 2 12.53 2.07 22.01
CA GLY A 2 11.95 0.84 21.46
C GLY A 2 12.90 0.29 20.40
N ILE A 3 12.44 0.04 19.17
CA ILE A 3 13.29 -0.31 18.01
C ILE A 3 14.52 0.62 17.82
N LEU A 4 14.43 1.88 18.28
CA LEU A 4 15.54 2.85 18.25
C LEU A 4 16.70 2.52 19.21
N GLN A 5 16.57 1.51 20.06
CA GLN A 5 17.67 0.97 20.86
C GLN A 5 18.51 -0.02 20.06
N LEU A 6 17.90 -0.68 19.06
CA LEU A 6 18.57 -1.63 18.19
C LEU A 6 19.28 -0.91 17.04
N TYR A 7 18.67 0.17 16.54
CA TYR A 7 19.18 0.95 15.41
C TYR A 7 19.07 2.44 15.70
N SER A 8 20.17 3.18 15.55
CA SER A 8 20.09 4.64 15.62
C SER A 8 19.28 5.19 14.44
N PRO A 9 18.68 6.39 14.55
CA PRO A 9 17.98 7.02 13.43
C PRO A 9 18.84 7.19 12.16
N GLN A 10 20.16 7.31 12.32
CA GLN A 10 21.11 7.44 11.21
C GLN A 10 21.34 6.10 10.50
N ASP A 11 21.36 5.00 11.24
CA ASP A 11 21.57 3.63 10.71
C ASP A 11 20.32 3.07 10.04
N PHE A 12 19.17 3.73 10.23
CA PHE A 12 17.89 3.28 9.69
C PHE A 12 17.81 3.38 8.16
N TYR A 13 18.55 4.33 7.57
CA TYR A 13 18.37 4.71 6.17
C TYR A 13 19.69 4.75 5.41
N VAL A 14 19.70 4.19 4.20
CA VAL A 14 20.77 4.33 3.20
C VAL A 14 20.28 5.16 2.01
N THR A 15 21.22 5.71 1.24
CA THR A 15 20.90 6.49 0.04
C THR A 15 21.04 5.59 -1.17
N VAL A 16 20.10 5.64 -2.10
CA VAL A 16 20.06 4.79 -3.30
C VAL A 16 19.74 5.62 -4.54
N ASP A 17 19.99 5.06 -5.72
CA ASP A 17 19.51 5.66 -6.97
C ASP A 17 17.98 5.72 -6.97
N ARG A 18 17.45 6.93 -7.20
CA ARG A 18 16.01 7.23 -7.29
C ARG A 18 15.29 6.45 -8.39
N THR A 19 16.01 5.83 -9.32
CA THR A 19 15.43 5.04 -10.42
C THR A 19 15.62 3.53 -10.27
N ALA A 20 16.19 3.06 -9.15
CA ALA A 20 16.52 1.66 -8.94
C ALA A 20 15.30 0.74 -8.79
N TYR A 21 14.24 1.23 -8.12
CA TYR A 21 13.13 0.41 -7.64
C TYR A 21 13.66 -0.83 -6.87
N CYS A 22 14.45 -0.66 -5.82
CA CYS A 22 14.94 -1.79 -5.02
C CYS A 22 14.07 -2.06 -3.78
N GLN A 23 14.22 -3.24 -3.18
CA GLN A 23 13.55 -3.57 -1.92
C GLN A 23 14.04 -2.64 -0.80
N GLY A 24 13.12 -2.20 0.05
CA GLY A 24 13.39 -1.22 1.10
C GLY A 24 13.37 0.23 0.60
N GLN A 25 13.36 0.48 -0.72
CA GLN A 25 13.34 1.83 -1.27
C GLN A 25 11.99 2.51 -1.03
N PHE A 26 12.03 3.78 -0.66
CA PHE A 26 10.82 4.57 -0.47
C PHE A 26 10.30 5.08 -1.80
N CYS A 27 8.99 5.29 -1.89
CA CYS A 27 8.34 5.85 -3.05
C CYS A 27 7.12 6.67 -2.66
N TRP A 28 6.68 7.55 -3.56
CA TRP A 28 5.37 8.17 -3.49
C TRP A 28 4.39 7.43 -4.38
N LEU A 29 3.18 7.17 -3.87
CA LEU A 29 2.13 6.52 -4.63
C LEU A 29 0.73 6.95 -4.15
N PRO A 30 -0.29 6.89 -5.02
CA PRO A 30 -1.67 7.02 -4.58
C PRO A 30 -2.05 5.80 -3.74
N VAL A 31 -2.48 6.03 -2.52
CA VAL A 31 -2.96 4.99 -1.60
C VAL A 31 -4.46 5.17 -1.44
N PRO A 32 -5.27 4.14 -1.78
CA PRO A 32 -6.71 4.23 -1.66
C PRO A 32 -7.15 4.27 -0.20
N HIS A 33 -8.22 5.02 0.05
CA HIS A 33 -9.01 4.94 1.27
C HIS A 33 -9.98 3.76 1.11
N ILE A 34 -9.66 2.66 1.80
CA ILE A 34 -10.48 1.45 1.75
C ILE A 34 -11.64 1.63 2.72
N ASP A 35 -12.82 1.90 2.16
CA ASP A 35 -14.08 1.96 2.90
C ASP A 35 -14.54 0.52 3.24
N PRO A 36 -15.16 0.26 4.42
CA PRO A 36 -15.61 -1.09 4.81
C PRO A 36 -16.58 -1.71 3.80
N ILE A 37 -17.42 -0.86 3.20
CA ILE A 37 -18.27 -1.24 2.09
C ILE A 37 -17.73 -0.52 0.85
N PRO A 38 -17.29 -1.28 -0.18
CA PRO A 38 -17.12 -0.79 -1.54
C PRO A 38 -18.12 0.26 -2.03
N ARG A 39 -17.67 1.17 -2.89
CA ARG A 39 -18.56 2.08 -3.62
C ARG A 39 -18.52 1.82 -5.11
N ILE A 40 -19.70 1.73 -5.70
CA ILE A 40 -19.93 1.67 -7.14
C ILE A 40 -20.35 3.04 -7.63
N LEU A 41 -19.75 3.47 -8.73
CA LEU A 41 -20.21 4.59 -9.53
C LEU A 41 -21.05 4.04 -10.68
N ASP A 42 -22.37 4.04 -10.51
CA ASP A 42 -23.28 3.76 -11.62
C ASP A 42 -23.22 4.94 -12.58
N VAL A 43 -22.94 4.69 -13.87
CA VAL A 43 -22.90 5.73 -14.90
C VAL A 43 -23.75 5.30 -16.08
N GLU A 44 -24.65 6.18 -16.49
CA GLU A 44 -25.49 6.01 -17.69
C GLU A 44 -25.47 7.30 -18.52
N ARG A 45 -25.79 7.18 -19.81
CA ARG A 45 -26.01 8.37 -20.65
C ARG A 45 -27.28 9.09 -20.20
N SER A 46 -27.30 10.42 -20.29
CA SER A 46 -28.47 11.21 -19.92
C SER A 46 -29.68 10.95 -20.84
N SER A 47 -29.41 10.63 -22.10
CA SER A 47 -30.39 10.28 -23.14
C SER A 47 -29.83 9.31 -24.19
N PRO A 48 -30.67 8.70 -25.04
CA PRO A 48 -30.21 7.81 -26.12
C PRO A 48 -29.39 8.52 -27.20
N THR A 49 -29.62 9.81 -27.43
CA THR A 49 -29.06 10.62 -28.52
C THR A 49 -27.84 11.42 -28.11
N GLU A 50 -27.77 11.87 -26.86
CA GLU A 50 -26.63 12.64 -26.34
C GLU A 50 -25.56 11.69 -25.78
N HIS A 51 -24.36 11.74 -26.36
CA HIS A 51 -23.23 10.88 -25.97
C HIS A 51 -22.26 11.54 -24.98
N ASN A 52 -22.36 12.85 -24.80
CA ASN A 52 -21.42 13.66 -24.00
C ASN A 52 -21.98 14.07 -22.64
N GLU A 53 -23.24 13.74 -22.34
CA GLU A 53 -23.87 14.03 -21.06
C GLU A 53 -24.19 12.72 -20.35
N ILE A 54 -23.76 12.63 -19.09
CA ILE A 54 -23.90 11.44 -18.26
C ILE A 54 -24.62 11.77 -16.97
N LYS A 55 -25.38 10.81 -16.46
CA LYS A 55 -25.89 10.80 -15.10
C LYS A 55 -25.13 9.76 -14.31
N PHE A 56 -24.84 10.06 -13.06
CA PHE A 56 -24.14 9.12 -12.20
C PHE A 56 -24.73 9.08 -10.80
N VAL A 57 -24.62 7.90 -10.19
CA VAL A 57 -24.98 7.67 -8.79
C VAL A 57 -23.82 6.98 -8.11
N LEU A 58 -23.31 7.58 -7.03
CA LEU A 58 -22.33 6.95 -6.16
C LEU A 58 -23.08 6.27 -5.01
N ARG A 59 -22.94 4.95 -4.89
CA ARG A 59 -23.61 4.15 -3.87
C ARG A 59 -22.72 3.05 -3.33
N ASN A 60 -23.14 2.45 -2.22
CA ASN A 60 -22.50 1.24 -1.71
C ASN A 60 -22.77 0.04 -2.64
N ALA A 61 -21.79 -0.86 -2.73
CA ALA A 61 -21.93 -2.14 -3.43
C ALA A 61 -22.57 -3.18 -2.49
N ASN A 62 -23.85 -3.02 -2.22
CA ASN A 62 -24.61 -3.85 -1.29
C ASN A 62 -25.96 -4.34 -1.86
N ARG A 63 -26.17 -4.20 -3.16
CA ARG A 63 -27.37 -4.73 -3.82
C ARG A 63 -27.14 -6.18 -4.23
N ALA A 64 -28.19 -7.00 -4.17
CA ALA A 64 -28.11 -8.44 -4.49
C ALA A 64 -27.64 -8.71 -5.93
N ASN A 65 -27.88 -7.78 -6.85
CA ASN A 65 -27.55 -7.89 -8.27
C ASN A 65 -26.28 -7.11 -8.68
N ASP A 66 -25.52 -6.56 -7.73
CA ASP A 66 -24.22 -5.97 -8.04
C ASP A 66 -23.32 -7.02 -8.71
N PHE A 67 -22.59 -6.64 -9.77
CA PHE A 67 -21.78 -7.55 -10.60
C PHE A 67 -22.57 -8.65 -11.33
N GLN A 68 -23.89 -8.50 -11.47
CA GLN A 68 -24.77 -9.43 -12.19
C GLN A 68 -25.74 -8.73 -13.15
N ALA A 69 -25.55 -7.44 -13.40
CA ALA A 69 -26.45 -6.66 -14.24
C ALA A 69 -26.27 -7.01 -15.73
N LEU A 70 -27.16 -7.88 -16.24
CA LEU A 70 -27.15 -8.31 -17.65
C LEU A 70 -27.48 -7.16 -18.61
N ASP A 71 -28.37 -6.25 -18.22
CA ASP A 71 -28.78 -5.11 -19.03
C ASP A 71 -28.52 -3.80 -18.29
N ARG A 72 -27.55 -3.04 -18.81
CA ARG A 72 -27.33 -1.66 -18.40
C ARG A 72 -28.15 -0.73 -19.26
N HIS A 73 -29.02 0.03 -18.63
CA HIS A 73 -29.77 1.07 -19.32
C HIS A 73 -28.79 2.16 -19.79
N LEU A 74 -28.77 2.44 -21.10
CA LEU A 74 -27.94 3.48 -21.73
C LEU A 74 -26.44 3.46 -21.35
N PRO A 75 -25.69 2.40 -21.71
CA PRO A 75 -24.29 2.27 -21.34
C PRO A 75 -23.43 3.38 -21.96
N VAL A 76 -22.41 3.83 -21.21
CA VAL A 76 -21.38 4.75 -21.70
C VAL A 76 -20.32 3.95 -22.44
N LYS A 77 -20.26 4.11 -23.77
CA LYS A 77 -19.39 3.34 -24.68
C LYS A 77 -17.92 3.30 -24.23
N ASN A 78 -17.39 4.42 -23.74
CA ASN A 78 -15.98 4.54 -23.37
C ASN A 78 -15.59 3.80 -22.08
N LEU A 79 -16.56 3.41 -21.25
CA LEU A 79 -16.29 2.65 -20.03
C LEU A 79 -16.11 1.15 -20.30
N ASN A 80 -16.65 0.66 -21.43
CA ASN A 80 -16.49 -0.72 -21.93
C ASN A 80 -16.69 -1.81 -20.87
N LEU A 81 -17.70 -1.62 -20.01
CA LEU A 81 -17.95 -2.54 -18.90
C LEU A 81 -18.85 -3.70 -19.34
N ARG A 82 -18.52 -4.91 -18.90
CA ARG A 82 -19.34 -6.12 -19.08
C ARG A 82 -20.40 -6.24 -17.98
N ALA A 83 -21.32 -7.20 -18.16
CA ALA A 83 -22.43 -7.46 -17.23
C ALA A 83 -22.00 -7.77 -15.79
N ASN A 84 -20.78 -8.28 -15.61
CA ASN A 84 -20.20 -8.64 -14.32
C ASN A 84 -19.12 -7.66 -13.83
N GLU A 85 -19.00 -6.48 -14.43
CA GLU A 85 -17.94 -5.51 -14.15
C GLU A 85 -18.53 -4.18 -13.71
N GLU A 86 -18.25 -3.73 -12.49
CA GLU A 86 -18.70 -2.44 -11.96
C GLU A 86 -17.54 -1.44 -11.84
N LEU A 87 -17.83 -0.15 -11.95
CA LEU A 87 -16.83 0.89 -11.66
C LEU A 87 -16.70 1.08 -10.17
N PHE A 88 -15.57 0.58 -9.65
CA PHE A 88 -15.19 0.76 -8.27
C PHE A 88 -14.53 2.12 -8.07
N VAL A 89 -15.05 2.94 -7.15
CA VAL A 89 -14.50 4.28 -6.89
C VAL A 89 -14.03 4.40 -5.45
N GLN A 90 -12.80 4.86 -5.28
CA GLN A 90 -12.19 5.12 -3.98
C GLN A 90 -11.60 6.51 -3.96
N ARG A 91 -11.71 7.18 -2.80
CA ARG A 91 -10.84 8.33 -2.51
C ARG A 91 -9.42 7.82 -2.37
N ALA A 92 -8.43 8.55 -2.89
CA ALA A 92 -7.03 8.21 -2.69
C ALA A 92 -6.26 9.42 -2.17
N LYS A 93 -5.13 9.16 -1.49
CA LYS A 93 -4.19 10.19 -1.06
C LYS A 93 -2.79 9.76 -1.45
N LYS A 94 -2.01 10.69 -2.02
CA LYS A 94 -0.58 10.46 -2.27
C LYS A 94 0.15 10.32 -0.94
N ARG A 95 0.82 9.18 -0.73
CA ARG A 95 1.54 8.84 0.51
C ARG A 95 2.93 8.31 0.18
N PRO A 96 3.87 8.38 1.13
CA PRO A 96 5.08 7.60 1.02
C PRO A 96 4.74 6.11 1.22
N GLY A 97 5.57 5.22 0.69
CA GLY A 97 5.50 3.79 0.87
C GLY A 97 6.87 3.15 0.69
N ILE A 98 7.01 1.88 1.05
CA ILE A 98 8.25 1.10 0.95
C ILE A 98 8.03 -0.02 -0.05
N ILE A 99 8.89 -0.10 -1.06
CA ILE A 99 8.89 -1.17 -2.04
C ILE A 99 9.38 -2.45 -1.36
N ILE A 100 8.57 -3.50 -1.37
CA ILE A 100 8.90 -4.81 -0.78
C ILE A 100 9.21 -5.88 -1.82
N ALA A 101 8.69 -5.72 -3.04
CA ALA A 101 9.06 -6.51 -4.20
C ALA A 101 9.00 -5.60 -5.43
N SER A 102 10.07 -5.60 -6.22
CA SER A 102 10.20 -4.69 -7.35
C SER A 102 10.26 -5.34 -8.73
N LYS A 103 10.40 -6.67 -8.73
CA LYS A 103 10.35 -7.52 -9.90
C LYS A 103 9.64 -8.81 -9.49
N VAL A 104 8.58 -9.12 -10.22
CA VAL A 104 8.02 -10.47 -10.29
C VAL A 104 8.62 -11.15 -11.50
N ASP A 105 8.65 -12.47 -11.51
CA ASP A 105 9.13 -13.20 -12.69
C ASP A 105 8.24 -12.89 -13.90
N ILE A 106 8.88 -12.46 -14.99
CA ILE A 106 8.22 -12.18 -16.27
C ILE A 106 8.92 -13.02 -17.32
N PHE A 107 8.16 -13.95 -17.89
CA PHE A 107 8.63 -14.81 -18.95
C PHE A 107 8.35 -14.14 -20.31
N PRO A 108 9.37 -13.78 -21.11
CA PRO A 108 9.18 -13.10 -22.39
C PRO A 108 8.30 -13.90 -23.37
N GLU A 109 8.47 -15.22 -23.43
CA GLU A 109 7.66 -16.10 -24.27
C GLU A 109 6.17 -16.07 -23.89
N ILE A 110 5.87 -16.06 -22.58
CA ILE A 110 4.50 -15.93 -22.08
C ILE A 110 3.94 -14.54 -22.40
N THR A 111 4.76 -13.48 -22.23
CA THR A 111 4.34 -12.10 -22.54
C THR A 111 3.92 -11.97 -24.00
N ASN A 112 4.71 -12.53 -24.91
CA ASN A 112 4.42 -12.50 -26.34
C ASN A 112 3.14 -13.29 -26.69
N LEU A 113 3.00 -14.49 -26.13
CA LEU A 113 1.81 -15.32 -26.29
C LEU A 113 0.53 -14.59 -25.81
N LEU A 114 0.61 -13.96 -24.63
CA LEU A 114 -0.52 -13.24 -24.03
C LEU A 114 -0.91 -12.00 -24.84
N ARG A 115 0.07 -11.25 -25.36
CA ARG A 115 -0.20 -10.10 -26.25
C ARG A 115 -0.90 -10.54 -27.53
N GLN A 116 -0.40 -11.59 -28.20
CA GLN A 116 -1.04 -12.14 -29.40
C GLN A 116 -2.48 -12.61 -29.15
N LYS A 117 -2.76 -13.15 -27.96
CA LYS A 117 -4.11 -13.57 -27.54
C LYS A 117 -4.98 -12.43 -26.97
N GLY A 118 -4.49 -11.19 -26.95
CA GLY A 118 -5.23 -10.04 -26.40
C GLY A 118 -5.45 -10.09 -24.88
N ARG A 119 -4.60 -10.82 -24.14
CA ARG A 119 -4.69 -11.00 -22.68
C ARG A 119 -3.44 -10.54 -21.92
N PRO A 120 -2.90 -9.33 -22.18
CA PRO A 120 -1.66 -8.87 -21.56
C PRO A 120 -1.75 -8.71 -20.04
N HIS A 121 -2.96 -8.57 -19.49
CA HIS A 121 -3.19 -8.43 -18.04
C HIS A 121 -2.89 -9.70 -17.24
N LEU A 122 -2.71 -10.87 -17.88
CA LEU A 122 -2.42 -12.12 -17.19
C LEU A 122 -0.96 -12.25 -16.73
N GLN A 123 -0.05 -11.38 -17.19
CA GLN A 123 1.33 -11.29 -16.70
C GLN A 123 1.80 -9.84 -16.75
N GLN A 124 2.09 -9.25 -15.60
CA GLN A 124 2.44 -7.83 -15.50
C GLN A 124 3.60 -7.62 -14.51
N ASP A 125 4.46 -6.64 -14.82
CA ASP A 125 5.59 -6.25 -13.98
C ASP A 125 5.12 -5.47 -12.75
N SER A 126 4.71 -6.24 -11.75
CA SER A 126 4.06 -5.72 -10.56
C SER A 126 5.07 -5.39 -9.47
N ILE A 127 4.89 -4.23 -8.84
CA ILE A 127 5.63 -3.77 -7.68
C ILE A 127 4.71 -3.85 -6.46
N PHE A 128 5.21 -4.38 -5.37
CA PHE A 128 4.48 -4.45 -4.11
C PHE A 128 5.00 -3.36 -3.18
N VAL A 129 4.09 -2.58 -2.63
CA VAL A 129 4.43 -1.43 -1.78
C VAL A 129 3.62 -1.46 -0.50
N ILE A 130 4.28 -1.17 0.62
CA ILE A 130 3.66 -0.98 1.92
C ILE A 130 3.57 0.53 2.20
N PRO A 131 2.36 1.10 2.31
CA PRO A 131 2.19 2.53 2.51
C PRO A 131 2.53 2.96 3.94
N ILE A 132 2.98 4.21 4.05
CA ILE A 132 3.37 4.85 5.30
C ILE A 132 2.38 5.95 5.68
N TYR A 133 2.06 6.02 6.96
CA TYR A 133 1.11 6.94 7.56
C TYR A 133 1.82 7.85 8.57
N SER A 134 1.39 9.11 8.62
CA SER A 134 1.92 10.05 9.60
C SER A 134 1.45 9.70 11.00
N ILE A 135 2.24 10.14 11.96
CA ILE A 135 1.95 10.10 13.39
C ILE A 135 1.32 11.44 13.79
N GLU A 136 0.46 11.41 14.81
CA GLU A 136 -0.08 12.62 15.44
C GLU A 136 1.01 13.33 16.26
N ASN A 137 1.08 14.65 16.19
CA ASN A 137 1.95 15.46 17.05
C ASN A 137 1.23 16.74 17.51
N GLU A 138 1.87 17.54 18.37
CA GLU A 138 1.27 18.75 18.93
C GLU A 138 0.75 19.73 17.87
N GLU A 139 1.47 19.85 16.75
CA GLU A 139 1.11 20.73 15.63
C GLU A 139 0.02 20.12 14.73
N LYS A 140 -0.06 18.79 14.69
CA LYS A 140 -0.92 18.04 13.76
C LYS A 140 -1.59 16.88 14.46
N LYS A 141 -2.81 17.15 14.91
CA LYS A 141 -3.76 16.17 15.51
C LYS A 141 -4.33 15.14 14.54
N SER A 142 -3.58 14.75 13.50
CA SER A 142 -4.02 13.76 12.51
C SER A 142 -2.93 12.76 12.20
N GLY A 143 -3.24 11.48 12.37
CA GLY A 143 -2.29 10.39 12.20
C GLY A 143 -2.58 9.26 13.18
N PHE A 144 -1.56 8.44 13.43
CA PHE A 144 -1.59 7.47 14.51
C PHE A 144 -1.46 8.16 15.88
N PRO A 145 -2.35 7.89 16.85
CA PRO A 145 -2.23 8.38 18.23
C PRO A 145 -0.95 7.89 18.90
N GLN A 146 -0.41 8.70 19.81
CA GLN A 146 0.86 8.44 20.50
C GLN A 146 0.87 7.12 21.28
N GLU A 147 -0.27 6.70 21.83
CA GLU A 147 -0.42 5.43 22.54
C GLU A 147 -0.18 4.23 21.61
N ILE A 148 -0.59 4.35 20.34
CA ILE A 148 -0.33 3.31 19.32
C ILE A 148 1.14 3.37 18.89
N VAL A 149 1.71 4.55 18.76
CA VAL A 149 3.11 4.77 18.37
C VAL A 149 4.05 4.11 19.38
N THR A 150 3.85 4.36 20.68
CA THR A 150 4.67 3.79 21.76
C THR A 150 4.67 2.26 21.74
N LYS A 151 3.52 1.63 21.51
CA LYS A 151 3.42 0.17 21.39
C LYS A 151 4.03 -0.35 20.09
N THR A 152 3.94 0.42 19.00
CA THR A 152 4.56 0.09 17.71
C THR A 152 6.08 0.18 17.79
N LEU A 153 6.63 1.17 18.50
CA LEU A 153 8.06 1.26 18.83
C LEU A 153 8.56 0.01 19.54
N CYS A 154 7.72 -0.61 20.36
CA CYS A 154 8.02 -1.85 21.07
C CYS A 154 7.69 -3.12 20.27
N LEU A 155 7.37 -2.98 18.97
CA LEU A 155 7.01 -4.08 18.06
C LEU A 155 5.87 -4.97 18.61
N LEU A 156 4.94 -4.39 19.39
CA LEU A 156 3.82 -5.13 19.97
C LEU A 156 2.70 -5.38 18.94
N TYR A 157 2.61 -4.55 17.92
CA TYR A 157 1.63 -4.66 16.84
C TYR A 157 2.30 -5.19 15.58
N LYS A 158 2.06 -6.46 15.25
CA LYS A 158 2.68 -7.10 14.09
C LYS A 158 2.35 -6.44 12.75
N GLN A 159 1.21 -5.74 12.66
CA GLN A 159 0.76 -5.07 11.44
C GLN A 159 1.38 -3.67 11.21
N PHE A 160 2.12 -3.15 12.19
CA PHE A 160 2.67 -1.80 12.16
C PHE A 160 4.18 -1.83 12.37
N PHE A 161 4.89 -1.02 11.59
CA PHE A 161 6.33 -0.85 11.73
C PHE A 161 6.68 0.63 11.83
N TYR A 162 7.38 1.01 12.89
CA TYR A 162 7.77 2.39 13.14
C TYR A 162 8.99 2.79 12.30
N LEU A 163 8.95 4.00 11.73
CA LEU A 163 10.02 4.60 10.96
C LEU A 163 10.41 5.93 11.63
N PRO A 164 11.65 6.10 12.12
CA PRO A 164 12.08 7.32 12.78
C PRO A 164 12.21 8.48 11.80
N ASN A 165 12.17 9.69 12.34
CA ASN A 165 12.63 10.88 11.61
C ASN A 165 14.13 10.73 11.29
N GLY A 166 14.52 10.94 10.03
CA GLY A 166 15.91 10.80 9.61
C GLY A 166 16.10 11.11 8.13
N LYS A 167 17.30 11.60 7.78
CA LYS A 167 17.62 12.11 6.44
C LYS A 167 16.55 13.12 5.95
N SER A 168 15.82 12.76 4.90
CA SER A 168 14.75 13.54 4.27
C SER A 168 13.35 12.98 4.57
N PHE A 169 13.24 11.99 5.46
CA PHE A 169 11.98 11.34 5.81
C PHE A 169 11.50 11.80 7.19
N LYS A 170 10.26 12.29 7.24
CA LYS A 170 9.56 12.55 8.50
C LYS A 170 9.04 11.24 9.07
N GLU A 171 9.11 11.09 10.38
CA GLU A 171 8.63 9.89 11.08
C GLU A 171 7.24 9.41 10.64
N GLY A 172 7.03 8.10 10.73
CA GLY A 172 5.78 7.48 10.32
C GLY A 172 5.64 6.02 10.71
N ILE A 173 4.49 5.44 10.36
CA ILE A 173 4.20 4.02 10.56
C ILE A 173 3.88 3.38 9.20
N ALA A 174 4.66 2.37 8.82
CA ALA A 174 4.34 1.50 7.71
C ALA A 174 3.22 0.52 8.13
N ARG A 175 2.23 0.36 7.26
CA ARG A 175 1.04 -0.47 7.51
C ARG A 175 1.04 -1.73 6.65
N PHE A 176 1.43 -2.85 7.22
CA PHE A 176 1.53 -4.14 6.53
C PHE A 176 0.17 -4.64 6.05
N ASP A 177 -0.88 -4.33 6.80
CA ASP A 177 -2.28 -4.62 6.46
C ASP A 177 -2.79 -3.84 5.25
N ARG A 178 -1.98 -2.92 4.69
CA ARG A 178 -2.31 -2.05 3.56
C ARG A 178 -1.37 -2.25 2.38
N VAL A 179 -0.67 -3.38 2.30
CA VAL A 179 0.14 -3.73 1.13
C VAL A 179 -0.69 -3.58 -0.16
N GLN A 180 -0.11 -2.93 -1.16
CA GLN A 180 -0.77 -2.70 -2.45
C GLN A 180 0.13 -3.08 -3.61
N VAL A 181 -0.50 -3.55 -4.68
CA VAL A 181 0.16 -3.90 -5.94
C VAL A 181 0.07 -2.72 -6.89
N VAL A 182 1.22 -2.38 -7.47
CA VAL A 182 1.37 -1.33 -8.48
C VAL A 182 1.84 -2.00 -9.76
N VAL A 183 0.96 -2.03 -10.77
CA VAL A 183 1.13 -2.78 -12.01
C VAL A 183 2.02 -2.06 -13.04
N SER A 184 2.32 -0.78 -12.82
CA SER A 184 3.04 0.07 -13.77
C SER A 184 4.08 0.95 -13.07
N ARG A 185 5.22 1.16 -13.72
CA ARG A 185 6.25 2.14 -13.31
C ARG A 185 5.96 3.57 -13.80
N ASP A 186 4.75 3.83 -14.28
CA ASP A 186 4.31 5.17 -14.65
C ASP A 186 4.35 6.13 -13.45
N ARG A 187 4.75 7.39 -13.67
CA ARG A 187 4.89 8.40 -12.61
C ARG A 187 3.58 8.76 -11.92
N ALA A 188 2.44 8.54 -12.57
CA ALA A 188 1.13 8.68 -11.95
C ALA A 188 0.86 7.56 -10.93
N ALA A 189 1.44 6.38 -11.14
CA ALA A 189 1.26 5.21 -10.29
C ALA A 189 2.30 5.14 -9.16
N ILE A 190 3.57 5.45 -9.44
CA ILE A 190 4.65 5.37 -8.46
C ILE A 190 5.81 6.30 -8.81
N VAL A 191 6.42 6.92 -7.79
CA VAL A 191 7.61 7.76 -7.95
C VAL A 191 8.61 7.40 -6.86
N PRO A 192 9.69 6.67 -7.15
CA PRO A 192 10.67 6.33 -6.13
C PRO A 192 11.43 7.55 -5.60
N MET A 193 11.99 7.37 -4.40
CA MET A 193 12.79 8.33 -3.65
C MET A 193 14.23 7.82 -3.54
N ASP A 194 15.14 8.69 -3.17
CA ASP A 194 16.58 8.42 -2.99
C ASP A 194 16.93 7.84 -1.62
N ILE A 195 15.93 7.40 -0.85
CA ILE A 195 16.09 6.80 0.47
C ILE A 195 15.60 5.36 0.48
N CYS A 196 16.30 4.51 1.24
CA CYS A 196 16.02 3.09 1.40
C CYS A 196 16.28 2.68 2.84
N LEU A 197 15.58 1.66 3.33
CA LEU A 197 15.96 1.01 4.59
C LEU A 197 17.38 0.42 4.47
N SER A 198 18.15 0.48 5.55
CA SER A 198 19.39 -0.30 5.64
C SER A 198 19.10 -1.80 5.64
N GLN A 199 20.10 -2.63 5.33
CA GLN A 199 19.89 -4.07 5.17
C GLN A 199 19.38 -4.74 6.46
N ASP A 200 19.94 -4.38 7.61
CA ASP A 200 19.54 -4.96 8.89
C ASP A 200 18.11 -4.57 9.28
N VAL A 201 17.74 -3.31 9.05
CA VAL A 201 16.38 -2.82 9.28
C VAL A 201 15.40 -3.45 8.29
N LEU A 202 15.80 -3.65 7.03
CA LEU A 202 14.99 -4.33 6.02
C LEU A 202 14.74 -5.80 6.39
N ASN A 203 15.74 -6.49 6.95
CA ASN A 203 15.58 -7.86 7.43
C ASN A 203 14.57 -7.93 8.58
N LEU A 204 14.69 -7.04 9.57
CA LEU A 204 13.71 -6.92 10.66
C LEU A 204 12.31 -6.57 10.15
N PHE A 205 12.22 -5.65 9.18
CA PHE A 205 10.97 -5.25 8.53
C PHE A 205 10.30 -6.44 7.83
N PHE A 206 11.06 -7.24 7.07
CA PHE A 206 10.54 -8.44 6.42
C PHE A 206 10.15 -9.54 7.41
N GLY A 207 10.95 -9.77 8.45
CA GLY A 207 10.59 -10.75 9.49
C GLY A 207 9.28 -10.38 10.18
N LEU A 208 9.08 -9.10 10.51
CA LEU A 208 7.80 -8.64 11.08
C LEU A 208 6.66 -8.71 10.05
N PHE A 209 6.92 -8.43 8.78
CA PHE A 209 5.91 -8.57 7.71
C PHE A 209 5.45 -10.02 7.54
N ILE A 210 6.38 -10.98 7.54
CA ILE A 210 6.07 -12.41 7.49
C ILE A 210 5.28 -12.82 8.74
N TYR A 211 5.67 -12.35 9.92
CA TYR A 211 4.91 -12.61 11.15
C TYR A 211 3.48 -12.02 11.09
N CYS A 212 3.32 -10.83 10.50
CA CYS A 212 2.01 -10.24 10.27
C CYS A 212 1.11 -11.17 9.44
N LEU A 213 1.63 -11.67 8.32
CA LEU A 213 0.90 -12.50 7.35
C LEU A 213 0.60 -13.91 7.88
N THR A 214 1.60 -14.55 8.50
CA THR A 214 1.53 -15.98 8.86
C THR A 214 1.11 -16.22 10.30
N GLY A 215 1.33 -15.24 11.19
CA GLY A 215 1.23 -15.44 12.63
C GLY A 215 2.37 -16.28 13.23
N VAL A 216 3.35 -16.70 12.43
CA VAL A 216 4.53 -17.43 12.89
C VAL A 216 5.65 -16.42 13.14
N GLU A 217 6.10 -16.33 14.39
CA GLU A 217 7.16 -15.42 14.79
C GLU A 217 8.52 -16.07 14.57
N ASP A 218 9.39 -15.36 13.85
CA ASP A 218 10.78 -15.77 13.65
C ASP A 218 11.57 -15.61 14.98
N PRO A 219 12.45 -16.57 15.34
CA PRO A 219 13.23 -16.50 16.57
C PRO A 219 14.03 -15.20 16.74
N ASP A 220 14.61 -14.66 15.67
CA ASP A 220 15.42 -13.44 15.72
C ASP A 220 14.54 -12.22 16.00
N ILE A 221 13.32 -12.21 15.44
CA ILE A 221 12.30 -11.19 15.72
C ILE A 221 11.86 -11.28 17.18
N LYS A 222 11.65 -12.49 17.69
CA LYS A 222 11.29 -12.69 19.09
C LYS A 222 12.38 -12.16 20.04
N VAL A 223 13.65 -12.48 19.77
CA VAL A 223 14.80 -11.97 20.55
C VAL A 223 14.84 -10.44 20.52
N ALA A 224 14.73 -9.83 19.34
CA ALA A 224 14.70 -8.37 19.21
C ALA A 224 13.54 -7.74 20.02
N ARG A 225 12.36 -8.35 19.98
CA ARG A 225 11.19 -7.89 20.74
C ARG A 225 11.37 -8.03 22.25
N ASP A 226 11.93 -9.14 22.70
CA ASP A 226 12.10 -9.40 24.13
C ASP A 226 13.15 -8.44 24.72
N LEU A 227 14.25 -8.16 24.01
CA LEU A 227 15.21 -7.11 24.36
C LEU A 227 14.55 -5.72 24.47
N ILE A 228 13.67 -5.38 23.54
CA ILE A 228 12.96 -4.09 23.57
C ILE A 228 11.97 -4.03 24.75
N LYS A 229 11.24 -5.13 25.02
CA LYS A 229 10.25 -5.20 26.10
C LYS A 229 10.88 -5.11 27.48
N GLU A 230 12.03 -5.75 27.71
CA GLU A 230 12.74 -5.68 28.98
C GLU A 230 13.10 -4.22 29.36
N THR A 231 13.23 -3.36 28.36
CA THR A 231 13.52 -1.94 28.55
C THR A 231 12.25 -1.07 28.61
N TYR A 232 11.07 -1.65 28.40
CA TYR A 232 9.78 -0.98 28.45
C TYR A 232 9.16 -1.11 29.85
N SER A 233 9.33 -0.10 30.71
CA SER A 233 8.54 0.01 31.94
C SER A 233 7.13 0.52 31.60
N PRO A 234 6.06 -0.24 31.86
CA PRO A 234 4.69 0.19 31.60
C PRO A 234 4.17 1.27 32.57
N GLU A 235 5.02 1.73 33.49
CA GLU A 235 4.73 2.82 34.44
C GLU A 235 5.36 4.13 33.94
N LEU A 236 4.69 4.81 33.00
CA LEU A 236 4.82 6.23 32.69
C LEU A 236 3.61 6.69 31.86
#